data_AF-A0A7X6YY23-F1
#
_entry.id   AF-A0A7X6YY23-F1
#
_cell.length_a   1.000
_cell.length_b   1.000
_cell.length_c   1.000
_cell.angle_alpha   90.00
_cell.angle_beta   90.00
_cell.angle_gamma   90.00
#
_symmetry.space_group_name_H-M   'P 1'
#
loop_
_entity.id
_entity.type
_entity.pdbx_description
1 polymer ?
#
loop_
_entity_poly.entity_id
_entity_poly.type
_entity_poly.pdbx_seq_one_letter_code
_entity_poly.pdbx_strand_id
1 'polypeptide(L)'
;MCGVGAGLLACAAVSANVLKMVPEWLKDGDFQVLPAEVRPFALYMRAKYLFLSGQIEGTLATAQTALALSSPEEGITYYVIYLHLTCAIACYHLGPKEEAKSRLLEVMRMSLPHGFITPFAEIVTHLGGLVEKCLLQEFPHCYDLVLGQWERTVRNWITFHNQFAKDNITMLLSLRKYYIAAQLVHKVSYAQIAKQQNISVGRLKNIVQDIYQKLYISSREELKKYIY
;
A
#
# COMPACT_ATOMS: atom_id res chain seq x y z
N MET A 1 14.96 -29.63 8.44
CA MET A 1 15.31 -28.21 8.69
C MET A 1 14.17 -27.25 8.31
N CYS A 2 12.90 -27.61 8.54
CA CYS A 2 11.74 -26.86 8.01
C CYS A 2 11.24 -25.70 8.89
N GLY A 3 11.76 -25.53 10.11
CA GLY A 3 11.22 -24.56 11.09
C GLY A 3 11.82 -23.16 11.05
N VAL A 4 13.09 -23.03 10.67
CA VAL A 4 13.83 -21.75 10.79
C VAL A 4 13.42 -20.76 9.70
N GLY A 5 13.21 -21.23 8.46
CA GLY A 5 12.81 -20.37 7.34
C GLY A 5 11.40 -19.78 7.50
N ALA A 6 10.43 -20.57 7.96
CA ALA A 6 9.05 -20.11 8.15
C ALA A 6 8.95 -19.07 9.29
N GLY A 7 9.67 -19.28 10.40
CA GLY A 7 9.72 -18.31 11.51
C GLY A 7 10.39 -16.99 11.11
N LEU A 8 11.49 -17.05 10.35
CA LEU A 8 12.18 -15.86 9.84
C LEU A 8 11.28 -15.03 8.92
N LEU A 9 10.52 -15.69 8.04
CA LEU A 9 9.60 -15.03 7.11
C LEU A 9 8.37 -14.45 7.81
N ALA A 10 7.82 -15.10 8.83
CA ALA A 10 6.70 -14.58 9.60
C ALA A 10 7.10 -13.32 10.38
N CYS A 11 8.25 -13.33 11.05
CA CYS A 11 8.80 -12.14 11.70
C CYS A 11 9.13 -11.04 10.68
N ALA A 12 9.67 -11.39 9.52
CA ALA A 12 9.94 -10.45 8.44
C ALA A 12 8.66 -9.85 7.86
N ALA A 13 7.58 -10.61 7.71
CA ALA A 13 6.32 -10.10 7.15
C ALA A 13 5.68 -9.02 8.05
N VAL A 14 5.69 -9.21 9.37
CA VAL A 14 5.23 -8.18 10.32
C VAL A 14 6.19 -6.98 10.30
N SER A 15 7.49 -7.25 10.37
CA SER A 15 8.52 -6.20 10.42
C SER A 15 8.66 -5.41 9.12
N ALA A 16 8.32 -5.99 7.96
CA ALA A 16 8.31 -5.33 6.66
C ALA A 16 7.30 -4.18 6.57
N ASN A 17 6.35 -4.13 7.50
CA ASN A 17 5.42 -3.01 7.63
C ASN A 17 5.95 -1.88 8.54
N VAL A 18 7.09 -2.09 9.21
CA VAL A 18 7.69 -1.14 10.16
C VAL A 18 9.14 -0.90 9.74
N LEU A 19 9.40 0.18 8.99
CA LEU A 19 10.70 0.46 8.35
C LEU A 19 11.92 0.26 9.27
N LYS A 20 11.83 0.72 10.52
CA LYS A 20 12.92 0.63 11.51
C LYS A 20 13.19 -0.78 12.04
N MET A 21 12.31 -1.74 11.78
CA MET A 21 12.40 -3.13 12.25
C MET A 21 12.69 -4.12 11.11
N VAL A 22 12.79 -3.64 9.87
CA VAL A 22 13.10 -4.49 8.70
C VAL A 22 14.49 -5.13 8.87
N PRO A 23 14.64 -6.45 8.68
CA PRO A 23 15.93 -7.11 8.82
C PRO A 23 16.87 -6.74 7.67
N GLU A 24 18.17 -6.70 7.94
CA GLU A 24 19.17 -6.20 6.98
C GLU A 24 19.23 -7.01 5.68
N TRP A 25 19.14 -8.34 5.76
CA TRP A 25 19.09 -9.21 4.57
C TRP A 25 17.95 -8.84 3.60
N LEU A 26 16.81 -8.35 4.12
CA LEU A 26 15.68 -7.93 3.30
C LEU A 26 15.94 -6.54 2.66
N LYS A 27 16.64 -5.64 3.38
CA LYS A 27 17.05 -4.32 2.88
C LYS A 27 18.16 -4.41 1.85
N ASP A 28 19.07 -5.36 2.00
CA ASP A 28 20.17 -5.59 1.05
C ASP A 28 19.73 -6.43 -0.14
N GLY A 29 18.71 -7.28 0.05
CA GLY A 29 18.22 -8.20 -0.98
C GLY A 29 19.06 -9.48 -1.05
N ASP A 30 19.74 -9.81 0.05
CA ASP A 30 20.47 -11.05 0.21
C ASP A 30 19.50 -12.19 0.51
N PHE A 31 18.95 -12.78 -0.55
CA PHE A 31 18.06 -13.93 -0.47
C PHE A 31 18.77 -15.27 -0.61
N GLN A 32 20.11 -15.28 -0.69
CA GLN A 32 20.87 -16.54 -0.79
C GLN A 32 20.72 -17.38 0.48
N VAL A 33 20.48 -16.72 1.62
CA VAL A 33 20.19 -17.34 2.91
C VAL A 33 18.84 -18.06 2.97
N LEU A 34 17.98 -17.88 1.96
CA LEU A 34 16.63 -18.46 1.91
C LEU A 34 16.55 -19.66 0.95
N PRO A 35 15.71 -20.67 1.28
CA PRO A 35 15.28 -21.70 0.34
C PRO A 35 14.70 -21.09 -0.94
N ALA A 36 14.92 -21.72 -2.10
CA ALA A 36 14.53 -21.16 -3.39
C ALA A 36 13.01 -20.90 -3.49
N GLU A 37 12.22 -21.77 -2.86
CA GLU A 37 10.76 -21.79 -2.88
C GLU A 37 10.14 -20.55 -2.22
N VAL A 38 10.85 -19.90 -1.30
CA VAL A 38 10.35 -18.73 -0.56
C VAL A 38 10.93 -17.40 -1.07
N ARG A 39 11.89 -17.44 -1.99
CA ARG A 39 12.51 -16.23 -2.56
C ARG A 39 11.50 -15.34 -3.29
N PRO A 40 10.51 -15.84 -4.05
CA PRO A 40 9.50 -14.99 -4.68
C PRO A 40 8.70 -14.16 -3.66
N PHE A 41 8.35 -14.76 -2.52
CA PHE A 41 7.69 -14.05 -1.44
C PHE A 41 8.62 -13.02 -0.76
N ALA A 42 9.90 -13.35 -0.57
CA ALA A 42 10.89 -12.40 -0.05
C ALA A 42 11.11 -11.19 -0.99
N LEU A 43 11.07 -11.40 -2.30
CA LEU A 43 11.12 -10.34 -3.30
C LEU A 43 9.91 -9.40 -3.20
N TYR A 44 8.71 -9.94 -2.99
CA TYR A 44 7.52 -9.12 -2.67
C TYR A 44 7.75 -8.28 -1.41
N MET A 45 8.23 -8.89 -0.31
CA MET A 45 8.50 -8.15 0.92
C MET A 45 9.54 -7.03 0.72
N ARG A 46 10.55 -7.26 -0.14
CA ARG A 46 11.52 -6.23 -0.49
C ARG A 46 10.90 -5.11 -1.30
N ALA A 47 10.08 -5.43 -2.30
CA ALA A 47 9.38 -4.40 -3.08
C ALA A 47 8.49 -3.54 -2.17
N LYS A 48 7.79 -4.15 -1.21
CA LYS A 48 7.02 -3.44 -0.18
C LYS A 48 7.91 -2.55 0.71
N TYR A 49 9.05 -3.05 1.16
CA TYR A 49 10.01 -2.25 1.93
C TYR A 49 10.51 -1.02 1.15
N LEU A 50 10.87 -1.21 -0.12
CA LEU A 50 11.31 -0.12 -0.99
C LEU A 50 10.21 0.93 -1.16
N PHE A 51 8.96 0.49 -1.32
CA PHE A 51 7.81 1.38 -1.41
C PHE A 51 7.65 2.24 -0.17
N LEU A 52 7.62 1.61 1.01
CA LEU A 52 7.49 2.30 2.29
C LEU A 52 8.68 3.23 2.55
N SER A 53 9.87 2.89 2.03
CA SER A 53 11.08 3.73 2.11
C SER A 53 11.09 4.89 1.11
N GLY A 54 10.07 5.01 0.26
CA GLY A 54 9.96 6.04 -0.77
C GLY A 54 10.80 5.79 -2.03
N GLN A 55 11.38 4.59 -2.19
CA GLN A 55 12.17 4.19 -3.36
C GLN A 55 11.24 3.61 -4.43
N ILE A 56 10.46 4.47 -5.08
CA ILE A 56 9.34 4.06 -5.95
C ILE A 56 9.83 3.38 -7.23
N GLU A 57 10.89 3.86 -7.86
CA GLU A 57 11.49 3.23 -9.04
C GLU A 57 12.03 1.84 -8.71
N GLY A 58 12.72 1.71 -7.57
CA GLY A 58 13.22 0.43 -7.06
C GLY A 58 12.10 -0.55 -6.72
N THR A 59 10.97 -0.05 -6.23
CA THR A 59 9.74 -0.82 -6.01
C THR A 59 9.25 -1.44 -7.31
N LEU A 60 9.09 -0.61 -8.35
CA LEU A 60 8.59 -1.06 -9.65
C LEU A 60 9.54 -2.10 -10.28
N ALA A 61 10.84 -1.79 -10.30
CA ALA A 61 11.86 -2.68 -10.87
C ALA A 61 11.87 -4.05 -10.15
N THR A 62 11.90 -4.05 -8.81
CA THR A 62 11.90 -5.28 -8.01
C THR A 62 10.66 -6.12 -8.27
N ALA A 63 9.48 -5.49 -8.30
CA ALA A 63 8.22 -6.21 -8.49
C ALA A 63 8.09 -6.78 -9.91
N GLN A 64 8.48 -6.03 -10.94
CA GLN A 64 8.47 -6.50 -12.33
C GLN A 64 9.45 -7.64 -12.56
N THR A 65 10.68 -7.54 -12.02
CA THR A 65 11.67 -8.62 -12.12
C THR A 65 11.17 -9.88 -11.42
N ALA A 66 10.57 -9.76 -10.23
CA ALA A 66 10.01 -10.90 -9.53
C ALA A 66 8.87 -11.57 -10.32
N LEU A 67 7.99 -10.79 -10.95
CA LEU A 67 6.93 -11.32 -11.83
C LEU A 67 7.50 -12.02 -13.06
N ALA A 68 8.50 -11.43 -13.72
CA ALA A 68 9.12 -12.00 -14.92
C ALA A 68 9.83 -13.35 -14.64
N LEU A 69 10.25 -13.56 -13.39
CA LEU A 69 10.89 -14.79 -12.93
C LEU A 69 9.91 -15.76 -12.25
N SER A 70 8.64 -15.39 -12.07
CA SER A 70 7.60 -16.27 -11.51
C SER A 70 7.12 -17.26 -12.56
N SER A 71 6.92 -18.53 -12.17
CA SER A 71 6.45 -19.57 -13.10
C SER A 71 4.93 -19.45 -13.33
N PRO A 72 4.44 -19.36 -14.59
CA PRO A 72 3.01 -19.35 -14.89
C PRO A 72 2.28 -20.64 -14.49
N GLU A 73 3.01 -21.75 -14.33
CA GLU A 73 2.44 -23.08 -14.07
C GLU A 73 1.89 -23.22 -12.64
N GLU A 74 2.26 -22.34 -11.71
CA GLU A 74 1.80 -22.37 -10.30
C GLU A 74 0.39 -21.79 -10.10
N GLY A 75 -0.24 -21.27 -11.17
CA GLY A 75 -1.54 -20.60 -11.08
C GLY A 75 -1.49 -19.28 -10.32
N ILE A 76 -2.64 -18.84 -9.81
CA ILE A 76 -2.75 -17.56 -9.08
C ILE A 76 -2.26 -17.79 -7.63
N THR A 77 -1.00 -17.46 -7.38
CA THR A 77 -0.42 -17.48 -6.03
C THR A 77 -0.60 -16.12 -5.34
N TYR A 78 -0.64 -16.15 -4.01
CA TYR A 78 -0.83 -14.94 -3.19
C TYR A 78 0.23 -13.88 -3.47
N TYR A 79 1.52 -14.26 -3.49
CA TYR A 79 2.62 -13.31 -3.70
C TYR A 79 2.58 -12.68 -5.10
N VAL A 80 2.12 -13.39 -6.13
CA VAL A 80 1.95 -12.85 -7.49
C VAL A 80 0.90 -11.73 -7.49
N ILE A 81 -0.24 -11.92 -6.84
CA ILE A 81 -1.26 -10.85 -6.69
C ILE A 81 -0.62 -9.60 -6.08
N TYR A 82 0.11 -9.75 -4.98
CA TYR A 82 0.75 -8.63 -4.31
C TYR A 82 1.84 -7.96 -5.13
N LEU A 83 2.61 -8.72 -5.92
CA LEU A 83 3.60 -8.15 -6.84
C LEU A 83 2.92 -7.29 -7.91
N HIS A 84 1.84 -7.76 -8.53
CA HIS A 84 1.11 -6.93 -9.49
C HIS A 84 0.48 -5.68 -8.84
N LEU A 85 -0.06 -5.81 -7.62
CA LEU A 85 -0.55 -4.64 -6.87
C LEU A 85 0.58 -3.66 -6.55
N THR A 86 1.77 -4.17 -6.22
CA THR A 86 2.96 -3.35 -5.97
C THR A 86 3.39 -2.60 -7.23
N CYS A 87 3.32 -3.23 -8.41
CA CYS A 87 3.50 -2.54 -9.69
C CYS A 87 2.45 -1.43 -9.90
N ALA A 88 1.16 -1.71 -9.64
CA ALA A 88 0.11 -0.70 -9.78
C ALA A 88 0.32 0.50 -8.84
N ILE A 89 0.74 0.24 -7.60
CA ILE A 89 1.12 1.27 -6.63
C ILE A 89 2.31 2.09 -7.15
N ALA A 90 3.41 1.45 -7.57
CA ALA A 90 4.58 2.18 -8.05
C ALA A 90 4.25 3.02 -9.30
N CYS A 91 3.50 2.48 -10.26
CA CYS A 91 3.00 3.23 -11.42
C CYS A 91 2.13 4.43 -11.01
N TYR A 92 1.30 4.31 -9.97
CA TYR A 92 0.49 5.42 -9.47
C TYR A 92 1.34 6.60 -8.99
N HIS A 93 2.50 6.30 -8.41
CA HIS A 93 3.41 7.31 -7.87
C HIS A 93 4.40 7.87 -8.91
N LEU A 94 4.78 7.09 -9.93
CA LEU A 94 5.75 7.50 -10.96
C LEU A 94 5.12 8.19 -12.18
N GLY A 95 3.89 7.83 -12.55
CA GLY A 95 3.39 8.07 -13.90
C GLY A 95 1.91 8.45 -14.00
N PRO A 96 1.37 8.44 -15.23
CA PRO A 96 -0.04 8.73 -15.49
C PRO A 96 -0.95 7.75 -14.75
N LYS A 97 -2.00 8.28 -14.11
CA LYS A 97 -2.95 7.47 -13.32
C LYS A 97 -3.67 6.39 -14.13
N GLU A 98 -3.74 6.53 -15.45
CA GLU A 98 -4.37 5.55 -16.33
C GLU A 98 -3.58 4.24 -16.41
N GLU A 99 -2.25 4.27 -16.38
CA GLU A 99 -1.46 3.03 -16.37
C GLU A 99 -1.68 2.27 -15.04
N ALA A 100 -1.62 2.99 -13.92
CA ALA A 100 -1.91 2.41 -12.61
C ALA A 100 -3.33 1.83 -12.54
N LYS A 101 -4.31 2.51 -13.14
CA LYS A 101 -5.69 2.03 -13.26
C LYS A 101 -5.77 0.75 -14.07
N SER A 102 -5.13 0.72 -15.24
CA SER A 102 -5.15 -0.46 -16.11
C SER A 102 -4.55 -1.68 -15.42
N ARG A 103 -3.40 -1.50 -14.75
CA ARG A 103 -2.76 -2.57 -13.98
C ARG A 103 -3.64 -3.03 -12.81
N LEU A 104 -4.23 -2.10 -12.07
CA LEU A 104 -5.11 -2.45 -10.95
C LEU A 104 -6.32 -3.27 -11.41
N LEU A 105 -6.95 -2.88 -12.51
CA LEU A 105 -8.09 -3.60 -13.09
C LEU A 105 -7.70 -5.00 -13.60
N GLU A 106 -6.52 -5.15 -14.17
CA GLU A 106 -5.98 -6.46 -14.55
C GLU A 106 -5.90 -7.40 -13.34
N VAL A 107 -5.35 -6.92 -12.22
CA VAL A 107 -5.29 -7.70 -10.97
C VAL A 107 -6.69 -8.00 -10.41
N MET A 108 -7.59 -7.03 -10.44
CA MET A 108 -8.97 -7.24 -9.99
C MET A 108 -9.66 -8.34 -10.80
N ARG A 109 -9.52 -8.34 -12.13
CA ARG A 109 -10.10 -9.35 -13.02
C ARG A 109 -9.54 -10.74 -12.76
N MET A 110 -8.24 -10.85 -12.47
CA MET A 110 -7.64 -12.15 -12.19
C MET A 110 -7.96 -12.69 -10.79
N SER A 111 -8.29 -11.85 -9.79
CA SER A 111 -8.34 -12.32 -8.40
C SER A 111 -9.70 -12.16 -7.69
N LEU A 112 -10.47 -11.12 -8.00
CA LEU A 112 -11.78 -10.91 -7.36
C LEU A 112 -12.79 -12.02 -7.64
N PRO A 113 -12.89 -12.59 -8.87
CA PRO A 113 -13.80 -13.72 -9.14
C PRO A 113 -13.51 -14.96 -8.28
N HIS A 114 -12.28 -15.08 -7.76
CA HIS A 114 -11.87 -16.17 -6.88
C HIS A 114 -11.96 -15.82 -5.39
N GLY A 115 -12.53 -14.65 -5.04
CA GLY A 115 -12.75 -14.23 -3.66
C GLY A 115 -11.54 -13.58 -2.97
N PHE A 116 -10.45 -13.29 -3.69
CA PHE A 116 -9.27 -12.61 -3.11
C PHE A 116 -9.53 -11.11 -2.90
N ILE A 117 -10.27 -10.75 -1.86
CA ILE A 117 -10.62 -9.35 -1.53
C ILE A 117 -9.58 -8.67 -0.62
N THR A 118 -8.92 -9.44 0.27
CA THR A 118 -7.97 -8.92 1.26
C THR A 118 -6.82 -8.10 0.65
N PRO A 119 -6.19 -8.52 -0.47
CA PRO A 119 -5.10 -7.76 -1.07
C PRO A 119 -5.50 -6.33 -1.44
N PHE A 120 -6.73 -6.12 -1.90
CA PHE A 120 -7.24 -4.78 -2.22
C PHE A 120 -7.59 -3.98 -0.98
N ALA A 121 -8.15 -4.63 0.04
CA ALA A 121 -8.47 -4.00 1.32
C ALA A 121 -7.22 -3.45 2.00
N GLU A 122 -6.09 -4.15 1.93
CA GLU A 122 -4.83 -3.72 2.54
C GLU A 122 -4.20 -2.49 1.86
N ILE A 123 -4.46 -2.28 0.57
CA ILE A 123 -3.81 -1.21 -0.21
C ILE A 123 -4.70 0.01 -0.48
N VAL A 124 -5.96 0.02 0.02
CA VAL A 124 -6.94 1.10 -0.21
C VAL A 124 -6.31 2.48 -0.03
N THR A 125 -5.57 2.67 1.07
CA THR A 125 -4.92 3.93 1.44
C THR A 125 -3.79 4.37 0.51
N HIS A 126 -3.17 3.45 -0.24
CA HIS A 126 -1.98 3.72 -1.06
C HIS A 126 -2.32 4.28 -2.44
N LEU A 127 -3.54 4.12 -2.92
CA LEU A 127 -3.92 4.48 -4.30
C LEU A 127 -4.87 5.68 -4.38
N GLY A 128 -5.05 6.42 -3.29
CA GLY A 128 -5.73 7.72 -3.27
C GLY A 128 -7.14 7.69 -3.87
N GLY A 129 -7.92 6.64 -3.58
CA GLY A 129 -9.28 6.47 -4.08
C GLY A 129 -9.42 5.68 -5.39
N LEU A 130 -8.32 5.19 -5.99
CA LEU A 130 -8.38 4.47 -7.26
C LEU A 130 -9.00 3.07 -7.10
N VAL A 131 -8.79 2.41 -5.95
CA VAL A 131 -9.39 1.10 -5.63
C VAL A 131 -10.92 1.22 -5.67
N GLU A 132 -11.46 2.19 -4.95
CA GLU A 132 -12.90 2.48 -4.89
C GLU A 132 -13.48 2.77 -6.27
N LYS A 133 -12.79 3.59 -7.07
CA LYS A 133 -13.24 3.92 -8.43
C LYS A 133 -13.29 2.69 -9.33
N CYS A 134 -12.27 1.83 -9.28
CA CYS A 134 -12.22 0.63 -10.10
C CYS A 134 -13.27 -0.41 -9.67
N LEU A 135 -13.47 -0.57 -8.36
CA LEU A 135 -14.53 -1.42 -7.81
C LEU A 135 -15.91 -0.93 -8.25
N LEU A 136 -16.24 0.35 -8.10
CA LEU A 136 -17.53 0.87 -8.56
C LEU A 136 -17.75 0.72 -10.06
N GLN A 137 -16.67 0.81 -10.86
CA GLN A 137 -16.74 0.73 -12.32
C GLN A 137 -16.96 -0.70 -12.83
N GLU A 138 -16.23 -1.69 -12.32
CA GLU A 138 -16.24 -3.06 -12.88
C GLU A 138 -16.68 -4.15 -11.90
N PHE A 139 -16.55 -3.92 -10.59
CA PHE A 139 -16.84 -4.91 -9.54
C PHE A 139 -17.69 -4.33 -8.41
N PRO A 140 -18.86 -3.72 -8.69
CA PRO A 140 -19.65 -3.01 -7.67
C PRO A 140 -20.08 -3.93 -6.52
N HIS A 141 -20.28 -5.22 -6.80
CA HIS A 141 -20.59 -6.24 -5.79
C HIS A 141 -19.44 -6.51 -4.79
N CYS A 142 -18.19 -6.20 -5.15
CA CYS A 142 -17.04 -6.30 -4.26
C CYS A 142 -16.77 -5.01 -3.47
N TYR A 143 -17.43 -3.90 -3.79
CA TYR A 143 -17.13 -2.60 -3.20
C TYR A 143 -17.26 -2.60 -1.67
N ASP A 144 -18.44 -2.97 -1.17
CA ASP A 144 -18.71 -3.01 0.27
C ASP A 144 -17.92 -4.10 0.98
N LEU A 145 -17.61 -5.20 0.29
CA LEU A 145 -16.78 -6.28 0.83
C LEU A 145 -15.34 -5.80 1.08
N VAL A 146 -14.73 -5.15 0.08
CA VAL A 146 -13.35 -4.65 0.19
C VAL A 146 -13.27 -3.52 1.22
N LEU A 147 -14.17 -2.53 1.18
CA LEU A 147 -14.12 -1.42 2.13
C LEU A 147 -14.52 -1.83 3.55
N GLY A 148 -15.49 -2.75 3.70
CA GLY A 148 -15.82 -3.32 4.99
C GLY A 148 -14.66 -4.11 5.59
N GLN A 149 -13.93 -4.87 4.77
CA GLN A 149 -12.71 -5.58 5.19
C GLN A 149 -11.60 -4.59 5.58
N TRP A 150 -11.40 -3.53 4.80
CA TRP A 150 -10.44 -2.47 5.11
C TRP A 150 -10.76 -1.82 6.46
N GLU A 151 -12.01 -1.44 6.72
CA GLU A 151 -12.39 -0.76 7.97
C GLU A 151 -12.09 -1.63 9.20
N ARG A 152 -12.44 -2.92 9.12
CA ARG A 152 -12.18 -3.89 10.20
C ARG A 152 -10.69 -4.14 10.42
N THR A 153 -9.91 -4.16 9.33
CA THR A 153 -8.48 -4.51 9.37
C THR A 153 -7.64 -3.32 9.82
N VAL A 154 -7.90 -2.12 9.29
CA VAL A 154 -7.06 -0.94 9.51
C VAL A 154 -7.08 -0.47 10.96
N ARG A 155 -8.24 -0.49 11.64
CA ARG A 155 -8.30 -0.09 13.06
C ARG A 155 -7.45 -1.00 13.94
N ASN A 156 -7.54 -2.30 13.73
CA ASN A 156 -6.78 -3.30 14.47
C ASN A 156 -5.29 -3.20 14.13
N TRP A 157 -4.98 -3.07 12.84
CA TRP A 157 -3.60 -2.90 12.38
C TRP A 157 -2.94 -1.65 12.94
N ILE A 158 -3.57 -0.47 12.85
CA ILE A 158 -3.00 0.78 13.34
C ILE A 158 -2.81 0.74 14.87
N THR A 159 -3.74 0.14 15.60
CA THR A 159 -3.60 -0.04 17.05
C THR A 159 -2.38 -0.91 17.38
N PHE A 160 -2.27 -2.07 16.73
CA PHE A 160 -1.12 -2.96 16.87
C PHE A 160 0.19 -2.27 16.46
N HIS A 161 0.22 -1.65 15.28
CA HIS A 161 1.38 -0.96 14.73
C HIS A 161 1.88 0.13 15.67
N ASN A 162 1.00 1.03 16.14
CA ASN A 162 1.40 2.11 17.04
C ASN A 162 2.00 1.56 18.35
N GLN A 163 1.46 0.46 18.90
CA GLN A 163 2.02 -0.17 20.10
C GLN A 163 3.36 -0.87 19.85
N PHE A 164 3.45 -1.60 18.74
CA PHE A 164 4.59 -2.41 18.33
C PHE A 164 5.77 -1.54 17.89
N ALA A 165 5.51 -0.59 16.99
CA ALA A 165 6.50 0.33 16.46
C ALA A 165 6.77 1.54 17.38
N LYS A 166 5.90 1.86 18.35
CA LYS A 166 5.96 3.15 19.09
C LYS A 166 5.76 4.37 18.18
N ASP A 167 4.90 4.22 17.17
CA ASP A 167 4.48 5.29 16.26
C ASP A 167 3.11 5.85 16.64
N ASN A 168 2.62 6.86 15.92
CA ASN A 168 1.38 7.58 16.23
C ASN A 168 0.49 7.82 15.00
N ILE A 169 0.28 6.77 14.19
CA ILE A 169 -0.60 6.83 13.02
C ILE A 169 -2.03 7.14 13.47
N THR A 170 -2.69 8.07 12.77
CA THR A 170 -4.01 8.55 13.15
C THR A 170 -5.16 7.68 12.67
N MET A 171 -6.19 7.57 13.51
CA MET A 171 -7.51 7.02 13.16
C MET A 171 -8.61 8.10 13.13
N LEU A 172 -8.25 9.39 13.31
CA LEU A 172 -9.21 10.49 13.47
C LEU A 172 -9.74 11.05 12.14
N LEU A 173 -9.11 10.68 11.03
CA LEU A 173 -9.45 11.16 9.70
C LEU A 173 -10.41 10.20 9.01
N SER A 174 -11.39 10.74 8.30
CA SER A 174 -12.14 9.94 7.32
C SER A 174 -11.21 9.51 6.19
N LEU A 175 -11.53 8.42 5.49
CA LEU A 175 -10.72 7.90 4.38
C LEU A 175 -10.38 8.99 3.33
N ARG A 176 -11.37 9.81 2.97
CA ARG A 176 -11.16 10.95 2.07
C ARG A 176 -10.14 11.97 2.61
N LYS A 177 -10.21 12.30 3.90
CA LYS A 177 -9.26 13.23 4.55
C LYS A 177 -7.87 12.59 4.65
N TYR A 178 -7.80 11.29 4.90
CA TYR A 178 -6.56 10.53 4.90
C TYR A 178 -5.87 10.61 3.53
N TYR A 179 -6.60 10.41 2.42
CA TYR A 179 -6.04 10.56 1.07
C TYR A 179 -5.45 11.94 0.83
N ILE A 180 -6.16 12.99 1.23
CA ILE A 180 -5.66 14.36 1.10
C ILE A 180 -4.38 14.53 1.93
N ALA A 181 -4.37 14.06 3.18
CA ALA A 181 -3.19 14.14 4.05
C ALA A 181 -1.98 13.39 3.49
N ALA A 182 -2.17 12.17 2.97
CA ALA A 182 -1.11 11.39 2.33
C ALA A 182 -0.53 12.11 1.11
N GLN A 183 -1.37 12.69 0.25
CA GLN A 183 -0.91 13.49 -0.89
C GLN A 183 -0.10 14.72 -0.47
N LEU A 184 -0.48 15.38 0.63
CA LEU A 184 0.29 16.49 1.19
C LEU A 184 1.67 16.02 1.69
N VAL A 185 1.76 14.88 2.35
CA VAL A 185 3.03 14.28 2.79
C VAL A 185 3.97 14.02 1.60
N HIS A 186 3.42 13.56 0.48
CA HIS A 186 4.14 13.38 -0.79
C HIS A 186 4.35 14.67 -1.60
N LYS A 187 4.09 15.84 -1.00
CA LYS A 187 4.29 17.17 -1.61
C LYS A 187 3.52 17.40 -2.92
N VAL A 188 2.41 16.70 -3.13
CA VAL A 188 1.52 16.96 -4.27
C VAL A 188 0.93 18.36 -4.11
N SER A 189 0.88 19.14 -5.21
CA SER A 189 0.40 20.52 -5.14
C SER A 189 -1.10 20.59 -4.82
N TYR A 190 -1.54 21.65 -4.13
CA TYR A 190 -2.95 21.88 -3.80
C TYR A 190 -3.84 21.91 -5.06
N ALA A 191 -3.34 22.47 -6.17
CA ALA A 191 -4.08 22.51 -7.42
C ALA A 191 -4.33 21.11 -7.99
N GLN A 192 -3.31 20.24 -7.95
CA GLN A 192 -3.45 18.85 -8.39
C GLN A 192 -4.40 18.06 -7.49
N ILE A 193 -4.28 18.19 -6.15
CA ILE A 193 -5.18 17.52 -5.21
C ILE A 193 -6.62 17.98 -5.44
N ALA A 194 -6.84 19.30 -5.54
CA ALA A 194 -8.17 19.87 -5.75
C ALA A 194 -8.82 19.36 -7.05
N LYS A 195 -8.05 19.33 -8.16
CA LYS A 195 -8.50 18.75 -9.44
C LYS A 195 -8.89 17.28 -9.29
N GLN A 196 -8.06 16.47 -8.63
CA GLN A 196 -8.31 15.03 -8.45
C GLN A 196 -9.53 14.74 -7.56
N GLN A 197 -9.77 15.62 -6.58
CA GLN A 197 -10.91 15.55 -5.67
C GLN A 197 -12.18 16.22 -6.22
N ASN A 198 -12.11 16.79 -7.43
CA ASN A 198 -13.17 17.57 -8.08
C ASN A 198 -13.75 18.69 -7.19
N ILE A 199 -12.88 19.49 -6.58
CA ILE A 199 -13.24 20.61 -5.70
C ILE A 199 -12.39 21.85 -5.99
N SER A 200 -12.79 23.01 -5.48
CA SER A 200 -11.97 24.22 -5.56
C SER A 200 -10.77 24.17 -4.60
N VAL A 201 -9.71 24.90 -4.93
CA VAL A 201 -8.52 25.04 -4.05
C VAL A 201 -8.90 25.66 -2.71
N GLY A 202 -9.85 26.60 -2.68
CA GLY A 202 -10.37 27.18 -1.43
C GLY A 202 -11.04 26.13 -0.55
N ARG A 203 -11.87 25.25 -1.14
CA ARG A 203 -12.49 24.15 -0.40
C ARG A 203 -11.45 23.16 0.12
N LEU A 204 -10.41 22.88 -0.67
CA LEU A 204 -9.30 22.04 -0.24
C LEU A 204 -8.58 22.65 0.98
N LYS A 205 -8.26 23.95 0.96
CA LYS A 205 -7.62 24.64 2.10
C LYS A 205 -8.43 24.49 3.40
N ASN A 206 -9.75 24.61 3.32
CA ASN A 206 -10.62 24.38 4.47
C ASN A 206 -10.56 22.95 4.99
N ILE A 207 -10.50 21.95 4.09
CA ILE A 207 -10.34 20.54 4.48
C ILE A 207 -8.97 20.32 5.14
N VAL A 208 -7.90 20.92 4.61
CA VAL A 208 -6.57 20.80 5.21
C VAL A 208 -6.52 21.44 6.60
N GLN A 209 -7.16 22.60 6.77
CA GLN A 209 -7.25 23.25 8.08
C GLN A 209 -7.98 22.37 9.10
N ASP A 210 -9.08 21.73 8.70
CA ASP A 210 -9.80 20.77 9.55
C ASP A 210 -8.95 19.54 9.87
N ILE A 211 -8.14 19.03 8.93
CA ILE A 211 -7.18 17.95 9.19
C ILE A 211 -6.17 18.38 10.28
N TYR A 212 -5.58 19.58 10.16
CA TYR A 212 -4.62 20.10 11.13
C TYR A 212 -5.24 20.27 12.51
N GLN A 213 -6.45 20.82 12.58
CA GLN A 213 -7.19 20.95 13.84
C GLN A 213 -7.47 19.59 14.50
N LYS A 214 -7.93 18.61 13.72
CA LYS A 214 -8.21 17.25 14.23
C LYS A 214 -6.98 16.52 14.75
N LEU A 215 -5.83 16.78 14.15
CA LEU A 215 -4.56 16.16 14.54
C LEU A 215 -3.76 16.99 15.56
N TYR A 216 -4.25 18.19 15.90
CA TYR A 216 -3.57 19.15 16.78
C TYR A 216 -2.15 19.50 16.29
N ILE A 217 -2.00 19.73 14.98
CA ILE A 217 -0.74 20.12 14.34
C ILE A 217 -0.87 21.46 13.64
N SER A 218 0.26 22.10 13.32
CA SER A 218 0.28 23.42 12.66
C SER A 218 0.95 23.41 11.29
N SER A 219 1.63 22.32 10.92
CA SER A 219 2.41 22.24 9.69
C SER A 219 2.22 20.93 8.93
N ARG A 220 2.52 20.97 7.63
CA ARG A 220 2.52 19.78 6.76
C ARG A 220 3.63 18.81 7.17
N GLU A 221 4.73 19.33 7.69
CA GLU A 221 5.90 18.56 8.08
C GLU A 221 5.57 17.64 9.27
N GLU A 222 4.66 18.05 10.15
CA GLU A 222 4.15 17.24 11.26
C GLU A 222 3.21 16.10 10.80
N LEU A 223 2.50 16.25 9.66
CA LEU A 223 1.58 15.21 9.14
C LEU A 223 2.27 13.85 8.98
N LYS A 224 3.56 13.84 8.65
CA LYS A 224 4.33 12.61 8.42
C LYS A 224 4.30 11.64 9.58
N LYS A 225 4.09 12.13 10.81
CA LYS A 225 4.02 11.29 12.03
C LYS A 225 2.70 10.54 12.17
N TYR A 226 1.68 10.97 11.44
CA TYR A 226 0.29 10.50 11.57
C TYR A 226 -0.19 9.69 10.37
N ILE A 227 0.54 9.75 9.25
CA ILE A 227 0.21 9.05 8.01
C ILE A 227 1.12 7.83 7.89
N TYR A 228 0.50 6.69 7.60
CA TYR A 228 1.17 5.44 7.29
C TYR A 228 1.75 5.44 5.89
#